data_AF-K1Y575-F1
#
_entry.id   AF-K1Y575-F1
#
_cell.length_a   1.000
_cell.length_b   1.000
_cell.length_c   1.000
_cell.angle_alpha   90.00
_cell.angle_beta   90.00
_cell.angle_gamma   90.00
#
_symmetry.space_group_name_H-M   'P 1'
#
loop_
_entity.id
_entity.type
_entity.pdbx_description
1 polymer ?
#
loop_
_entity_poly.entity_id
_entity_poly.type
_entity_poly.pdbx_seq_one_letter_code
_entity_poly.pdbx_strand_id
1 'polypeptide(L)' 'MIVEQDIMASNGVLIAPKGHEVTWSLIKGLKNFSQQGGVKEPILVKVRQ' A
#
# COMPACT_ATOMS: atom_id res chain seq x y z
N MET A 1 2.43 -9.34 7.40
CA MET A 1 3.14 -8.05 7.17
C MET A 1 2.15 -6.93 7.46
N ILE A 2 2.57 -5.81 8.03
CA ILE A 2 1.70 -4.69 8.41
C ILE A 2 2.24 -3.41 7.77
N VAL A 3 1.38 -2.53 7.25
CA VAL A 3 1.84 -1.26 6.68
C VAL A 3 2.33 -0.33 7.79
N GLU A 4 3.53 0.21 7.67
CA GLU A 4 4.17 1.06 8.69
C GLU A 4 3.87 2.56 8.51
N GLN A 5 3.26 2.93 7.38
CA GLN A 5 2.82 4.28 7.03
C GLN A 5 1.49 4.24 6.27
N ASP A 6 0.81 5.37 6.09
CA ASP A 6 -0.36 5.43 5.21
C ASP A 6 0.06 5.19 3.75
N ILE A 7 -0.69 4.34 3.05
CA ILE A 7 -0.56 4.16 1.60
C ILE A 7 -1.44 5.21 0.93
N MET A 8 -0.81 6.14 0.23
CA MET A 8 -1.49 7.19 -0.52
C MET A 8 -1.35 6.95 -2.02
N ALA A 9 -2.42 7.18 -2.75
CA ALA A 9 -2.39 7.34 -4.20
C ALA A 9 -1.65 8.63 -4.58
N SER A 10 -1.18 8.72 -5.83
CA SER A 10 -0.50 9.93 -6.35
C SER A 10 -1.37 11.19 -6.24
N ASN A 11 -2.70 11.03 -6.33
CA ASN A 11 -3.69 12.10 -6.23
C ASN A 11 -4.09 12.45 -4.78
N GLY A 12 -3.44 11.84 -3.76
CA GLY A 12 -3.70 12.12 -2.34
C GLY A 12 -4.82 11.30 -1.71
N VAL A 13 -5.47 10.39 -2.45
CA VAL A 13 -6.47 9.47 -1.88
C VAL A 13 -5.78 8.44 -0.98
N LEU A 14 -6.31 8.24 0.23
CA LEU A 14 -5.87 7.17 1.13
C LEU A 14 -6.33 5.81 0.61
N ILE A 15 -5.37 4.90 0.37
CA ILE A 15 -5.62 3.54 -0.09
C ILE A 15 -5.73 2.58 1.09
N ALA A 16 -4.78 2.66 2.04
CA ALA A 16 -4.78 1.86 3.24
C ALA A 16 -4.07 2.61 4.38
N PRO A 17 -4.62 2.60 5.60
CA PRO A 17 -3.99 3.26 6.74
C PRO A 17 -2.79 2.48 7.27
N LYS A 18 -1.91 3.17 8.00
CA LYS A 18 -0.90 2.54 8.86
C LYS A 18 -1.57 1.52 9.79
N GLY A 19 -0.91 0.38 9.98
CA GLY A 19 -1.43 -0.72 10.81
C GLY A 19 -2.33 -1.69 10.05
N HIS A 20 -2.68 -1.39 8.80
CA HIS A 20 -3.43 -2.32 7.96
C HIS A 20 -2.60 -3.57 7.64
N GLU A 21 -3.24 -4.73 7.63
CA GLU A 21 -2.58 -5.98 7.28
C GLU A 21 -2.29 -6.04 5.78
N VAL A 22 -1.06 -6.38 5.43
CA VAL A 22 -0.67 -6.62 4.05
C VAL A 22 -1.09 -8.03 3.66
N THR A 23 -2.16 -8.11 2.88
CA THR A 23 -2.68 -9.35 2.28
C THR A 23 -2.24 -9.48 0.83
N TRP A 24 -2.33 -10.69 0.27
CA TRP A 24 -2.05 -10.92 -1.15
C TRP A 24 -2.97 -10.11 -2.07
N SER A 25 -4.25 -10.00 -1.71
CA SER A 25 -5.23 -9.20 -2.45
C SER A 25 -4.85 -7.72 -2.48
N LEU A 26 -4.35 -7.17 -1.36
CA LEU A 26 -3.86 -5.80 -1.30
C LEU A 26 -2.65 -5.62 -2.24
N ILE A 27 -1.66 -6.51 -2.19
CA ILE A 27 -0.49 -6.45 -3.06
C ILE A 27 -0.90 -6.49 -4.55
N LYS A 28 -1.79 -7.41 -4.91
CA LYS A 28 -2.30 -7.53 -6.29
C LYS A 28 -3.03 -6.26 -6.72
N GLY A 29 -3.87 -5.69 -5.87
CA GLY A 29 -4.58 -4.43 -6.11
C GLY A 29 -3.61 -3.27 -6.33
N LEU A 30 -2.62 -3.10 -5.44
CA LEU A 30 -1.61 -2.05 -5.53
C LEU A 30 -0.79 -2.16 -6.83
N LYS A 31 -0.39 -3.37 -7.22
CA LYS A 31 0.37 -3.62 -8.45
C LYS A 31 -0.44 -3.31 -9.71
N ASN A 32 -1.73 -3.59 -9.72
CA ASN A 32 -2.61 -3.24 -10.84
C ASN A 32 -2.83 -1.71 -10.89
N PHE A 33 -3.03 -1.10 -9.73
CA PHE A 33 -3.30 0.33 -9.61
C PHE A 33 -2.07 1.19 -9.95
N SER A 34 -0.85 0.70 -9.67
CA SER A 34 0.38 1.39 -10.04
C SER A 34 0.53 1.60 -11.55
N GLN A 35 -0.14 0.79 -12.39
CA GLN A 35 -0.11 0.91 -13.85
C GLN A 35 -1.02 2.01 -14.42
N GLN A 36 -2.01 2.50 -13.66
CA GLN A 36 -3.09 3.37 -14.20
C GLN A 36 -3.14 4.79 -13.63
N GLY A 37 -2.47 5.05 -12.50
CA GLY A 37 -2.50 6.35 -11.82
C GLY A 37 -1.54 6.46 -10.64
N GLY A 38 -1.03 5.31 -10.19
CA GLY A 38 0.14 5.23 -9.31
C GLY A 38 -0.21 5.28 -7.83
N VAL A 39 0.51 4.47 -7.07
CA VAL A 39 0.70 4.65 -5.62
C VAL A 39 2.02 5.36 -5.40
N LYS A 40 2.18 6.07 -4.29
CA LYS A 40 3.51 6.55 -3.91
C LYS A 40 4.36 5.36 -3.45
N GLU A 41 5.29 4.96 -4.30
CA GLU A 41 6.31 3.96 -3.98
C GLU A 41 7.59 4.63 -3.44
N PRO A 42 8.39 3.96 -2.59
CA PRO A 42 8.17 2.62 -2.02
C PRO A 42 7.19 2.61 -0.81
N ILE A 43 6.54 1.46 -0.59
CA ILE A 43 5.60 1.27 0.54
C ILE A 43 6.34 0.61 1.72
N LEU A 44 6.37 1.27 2.87
CA LEU A 44 7.02 0.77 4.07
C LEU A 44 6.15 -0.26 4.80
N VAL A 45 6.73 -1.42 5.09
CA VAL A 45 6.04 -2.54 5.73
C VAL A 45 6.88 -3.13 6.87
N LYS A 46 6.20 -3.52 7.94
CA LYS A 46 6.77 -4.26 9.07
C LYS A 46 6.43 -5.75 8.94
N VAL A 47 7.45 -6.60 9.01
CA VAL A 47 7.30 -8.06 9.06
C VAL A 47 7.42 -8.48 10.52
N ARG A 48 6.56 -9.40 10.98
CA ARG A 48 6.77 -10.02 12.31
C ARG A 48 7.96 -10.97 12.18
N GLN A 49 8.96 -10.80 13.04
CA GLN A 49 10.07 -11.74 13.20
C GLN A 49 9.61 -12.96 13.99
#